data_AF-A0A947CR64-F1
#
_entry.id   AF-A0A947CR64-F1
#
_cell.length_a   1.000
_cell.length_b   1.000
_cell.length_c   1.000
_cell.angle_alpha   90.00
_cell.angle_beta   90.00
_cell.angle_gamma   90.00
#
_symmetry.space_group_name_H-M   'P 1'
#
loop_
_entity.id
_entity.type
_entity.pdbx_description
1 polymer ?
#
loop_
_entity_poly.entity_id
_entity_poly.type
_entity_poly.pdbx_seq_one_letter_code
_entity_poly.pdbx_strand_id
1 'polypeptide(L)'
;MSRAARSSLLLATGLVLALCAALGLATSSCAFDIDSGQVECSQFGDCPPGFQCRFDGLCYREGIGLSSSCGNGQVELNETCDPRESCPDDCEDSNACTIDVRVGAEQDCNVACLRTVIDECADNDGCCPAGCAPNSDSDCSQTCGNDEIDVGETCDPPGSCPQDCDDGNDCTEDLRTGSAANCNVVCTSNAINACIDDDGCCPGPCDANSDSDCSSTCGNEKIEPGETCDPPDTCPRVEDCDDDLDCTNDFRIGSRINCNARCVNDPISQCDDGDDGCCPNPGCFGIDPDCDASGGDCNNDMVCDFPDEQPETCPDDCFGCGDGYCDDNFSGGGTAAENAINCPEDCLTSNPCGDGYCNILNENIENCPADCSCDDGVCDEVESKDPASCPEDCEDVPFPPG
;
A
#
# COMPACT_ATOMS: atom_id res chain seq x y z
N MET A 1 -5.13 -17.67 24.57
CA MET A 1 -6.05 -18.83 24.55
C MET A 1 -6.01 -19.58 25.90
N SER A 2 -7.17 -19.93 26.48
CA SER A 2 -7.29 -20.48 27.85
C SER A 2 -6.69 -21.89 28.03
N ARG A 3 -6.04 -22.13 29.18
CA ARG A 3 -5.38 -23.40 29.60
C ARG A 3 -6.24 -24.66 29.41
N ALA A 4 -7.57 -24.54 29.43
CA ALA A 4 -8.49 -25.66 29.23
C ALA A 4 -8.49 -26.23 27.80
N ALA A 5 -8.21 -25.40 26.78
CA ALA A 5 -8.10 -25.87 25.39
C ALA A 5 -6.76 -26.60 25.13
N ARG A 6 -5.73 -26.30 25.94
CA ARG A 6 -4.35 -26.85 25.80
C ARG A 6 -4.25 -28.32 26.23
N SER A 7 -4.98 -28.76 27.27
CA SER A 7 -4.95 -30.16 27.71
C SER A 7 -5.68 -31.13 26.77
N SER A 8 -6.69 -30.67 26.04
CA SER A 8 -7.42 -31.53 25.09
C SER A 8 -6.63 -31.84 23.82
N LEU A 9 -5.70 -30.95 23.42
CA LEU A 9 -4.86 -31.13 22.23
C LEU A 9 -3.71 -32.12 22.49
N LEU A 10 -3.10 -32.08 23.69
CA LEU A 10 -2.06 -33.02 24.14
C LEU A 10 -2.56 -34.47 24.28
N LEU A 11 -3.83 -34.68 24.64
CA LEU A 11 -4.42 -36.03 24.67
C LEU A 11 -4.76 -36.56 23.27
N ALA A 12 -5.07 -35.67 22.32
CA ALA A 12 -5.34 -36.05 20.94
C ALA A 12 -4.05 -36.45 20.19
N THR A 13 -2.93 -35.77 20.46
CA THR A 13 -1.61 -36.07 19.85
C THR A 13 -1.03 -37.42 20.31
N GLY A 14 -1.22 -37.78 21.59
CA GLY A 14 -0.76 -39.07 22.12
C GLY A 14 -1.50 -40.29 21.54
N LEU A 15 -2.80 -40.15 21.24
CA LEU A 15 -3.62 -41.26 20.72
C LEU A 15 -3.32 -41.57 19.23
N VAL A 16 -2.95 -40.55 18.46
CA VAL A 16 -2.69 -40.65 17.00
C VAL A 16 -1.31 -41.29 16.74
N LEU A 17 -0.28 -40.95 17.52
CA LEU A 17 1.03 -41.63 17.43
C LEU A 17 0.92 -43.13 17.73
N ALA A 18 0.11 -43.51 18.72
CA ALA A 18 -0.14 -44.91 19.06
C ALA A 18 -0.87 -45.68 17.93
N LEU A 19 -1.77 -45.02 17.21
CA LEU A 19 -2.47 -45.60 16.06
C LEU A 19 -1.53 -45.77 14.84
N CYS A 20 -0.65 -44.80 14.58
CA CYS A 20 0.31 -44.85 13.47
C CYS A 20 1.35 -45.96 13.64
N ALA A 21 1.86 -46.16 14.85
CA ALA A 21 2.77 -47.27 15.16
C ALA A 21 2.11 -48.64 14.97
N ALA A 22 0.80 -48.75 15.23
CA ALA A 22 0.04 -49.99 15.06
C ALA A 22 -0.29 -50.32 13.59
N LEU A 23 -0.29 -49.33 12.69
CA LEU A 23 -0.68 -49.47 11.28
C LEU A 23 0.49 -49.57 10.29
N GLY A 24 1.75 -49.41 10.74
CA GLY A 24 2.94 -49.67 9.92
C GLY A 24 3.07 -48.78 8.68
N LEU A 25 2.50 -47.56 8.71
CA LEU A 25 2.60 -46.59 7.63
C LEU A 25 3.94 -45.86 7.69
N ALA A 26 4.54 -45.60 6.52
CA ALA A 26 5.80 -44.87 6.41
C ALA A 26 5.67 -43.44 6.98
N THR A 27 6.73 -42.97 7.64
CA THR A 27 6.79 -41.68 8.35
C THR A 27 6.60 -40.44 7.47
N SER A 28 6.56 -40.59 6.14
CA SER A 28 6.33 -39.48 5.21
C SER A 28 4.85 -39.10 5.05
N SER A 29 3.91 -39.98 5.41
CA SER A 29 2.47 -39.73 5.23
C SER A 29 1.79 -39.14 6.48
N CYS A 30 2.56 -38.96 7.55
CA CYS A 30 2.13 -38.37 8.82
C CYS A 30 2.99 -37.14 9.19
N ALA A 31 3.56 -36.47 8.18
CA ALA A 31 4.03 -35.10 8.36
C ALA A 31 2.83 -34.25 8.77
N PHE A 32 2.75 -33.89 10.05
CA PHE A 32 1.96 -32.74 10.45
C PHE A 32 2.59 -31.53 9.73
N ASP A 33 1.79 -30.79 8.96
CA ASP A 33 2.12 -29.40 8.64
C ASP A 33 2.09 -28.65 9.97
N ILE A 34 3.27 -28.48 10.56
CA ILE A 34 3.47 -27.53 11.65
C ILE A 34 3.58 -26.17 10.96
N ASP A 35 2.59 -25.30 11.17
CA ASP A 35 2.72 -23.91 10.79
C ASP A 35 3.80 -23.25 11.66
N SER A 36 4.63 -22.42 11.05
CA SER A 36 5.63 -21.58 11.73
C SER A 36 5.03 -20.85 12.94
N GLY A 37 5.72 -20.88 14.08
CA GLY A 37 5.25 -20.20 15.30
C GLY A 37 4.24 -20.98 16.16
N GLN A 38 3.93 -22.25 15.83
CA GLN A 38 2.97 -23.04 16.62
C GLN A 38 3.58 -23.98 17.66
N VAL A 39 4.90 -24.15 17.66
CA VAL A 39 5.60 -25.10 18.54
C VAL A 39 6.63 -24.35 19.38
N GLU A 40 6.52 -24.44 20.70
CA GLU A 40 7.52 -23.92 21.63
C GLU A 40 8.82 -24.74 21.53
N CYS A 41 9.95 -24.05 21.62
CA CYS A 41 11.25 -24.67 21.69
C CYS A 41 11.39 -25.54 22.94
N SER A 42 12.20 -26.59 22.84
CA SER A 42 12.61 -27.32 24.04
C SER A 42 13.51 -26.46 24.94
N GLN A 43 13.72 -26.90 26.20
CA GLN A 43 14.63 -26.23 27.15
C GLN A 43 16.08 -26.11 26.68
N PHE A 44 16.43 -26.78 25.57
CA PHE A 44 17.76 -26.77 24.96
C PHE A 44 17.78 -26.09 23.58
N GLY A 45 16.68 -25.44 23.16
CA GLY A 45 16.59 -24.76 21.86
C GLY A 45 16.35 -25.70 20.67
N ASP A 46 16.09 -27.00 20.91
CA ASP A 46 15.84 -27.95 19.81
C ASP A 46 14.39 -27.85 19.29
N CYS A 47 14.26 -27.90 17.96
CA CYS A 47 12.99 -27.94 17.21
C CYS A 47 12.91 -29.22 16.35
N PRO A 48 11.69 -29.61 15.88
CA PRO A 48 11.53 -30.72 14.95
C PRO A 48 12.38 -30.56 13.67
N PRO A 49 12.82 -31.65 13.03
CA PRO A 49 13.67 -31.58 11.84
C PRO A 49 13.10 -30.67 10.75
N GLY A 50 13.90 -29.68 10.31
CA GLY A 50 13.50 -28.67 9.31
C GLY A 50 12.96 -27.36 9.89
N PHE A 51 12.96 -27.22 11.22
CA PHE A 51 12.60 -25.99 11.93
C PHE A 51 13.74 -25.54 12.86
N GLN A 52 13.88 -24.22 13.04
CA GLN A 52 14.82 -23.62 13.99
C GLN A 52 14.06 -22.89 15.10
N CYS A 53 14.62 -22.90 16.31
CA CYS A 53 14.10 -22.16 17.46
C CYS A 53 14.44 -20.68 17.34
N ARG A 54 13.46 -19.79 17.51
CA ARG A 54 13.63 -18.34 17.51
C ARG A 54 13.60 -17.77 18.93
N PHE A 55 13.99 -16.49 19.07
CA PHE A 55 14.05 -15.78 20.37
C PHE A 55 12.69 -15.61 21.05
N ASP A 56 11.59 -15.68 20.30
CA ASP A 56 10.22 -15.77 20.83
C ASP A 56 9.90 -17.14 21.48
N GLY A 57 10.88 -18.05 21.49
CA GLY A 57 10.73 -19.40 22.01
C GLY A 57 9.90 -20.31 21.12
N LEU A 58 9.73 -20.01 19.83
CA LEU A 58 8.91 -20.79 18.89
C LEU A 58 9.73 -21.32 17.69
N CYS A 59 9.26 -22.42 17.08
CA CYS A 59 9.90 -23.10 15.95
C CYS A 59 9.38 -22.60 14.58
N TYR A 60 10.30 -22.33 13.64
CA TYR A 60 9.98 -21.83 12.28
C TYR A 60 10.69 -22.63 11.18
N ARG A 61 10.02 -22.84 10.05
CA ARG A 61 10.49 -23.67 8.93
C ARG A 61 11.59 -22.98 8.12
N GLU A 62 12.68 -23.67 7.80
CA GLU A 62 13.72 -23.16 6.89
C GLU A 62 13.15 -22.94 5.47
N GLY A 63 13.35 -21.75 4.90
CA GLY A 63 13.16 -21.51 3.46
C GLY A 63 11.99 -20.62 3.03
N ILE A 64 11.30 -19.92 3.94
CA ILE A 64 10.55 -18.70 3.60
C ILE A 64 11.51 -17.52 3.84
N GLY A 65 11.88 -16.84 2.76
CA GLY A 65 13.04 -15.93 2.70
C GLY A 65 12.97 -14.76 3.67
N LEU A 66 13.68 -14.91 4.78
CA LEU A 66 14.34 -13.83 5.48
C LEU A 66 15.82 -14.19 5.42
N SER A 67 16.51 -13.72 4.39
CA SER A 67 17.96 -13.64 4.45
C SER A 67 18.26 -12.55 5.46
N SER A 68 18.29 -12.87 6.76
CA SER A 68 18.91 -12.00 7.77
C SER A 68 20.36 -11.84 7.35
N SER A 69 20.63 -10.77 6.60
CA SER A 69 21.85 -10.60 5.83
C SER A 69 22.81 -9.78 6.66
N CYS A 70 23.27 -10.38 7.75
CA CYS A 70 24.18 -9.76 8.69
C CYS A 70 25.28 -8.92 8.01
N GLY A 71 25.21 -7.60 8.25
CA GLY A 71 26.03 -6.56 7.64
C GLY A 71 25.32 -5.71 6.58
N ASN A 72 24.00 -5.66 6.57
CA ASN A 72 23.20 -4.85 5.63
C ASN A 72 22.76 -3.49 6.20
N GLY A 73 23.14 -3.19 7.45
CA GLY A 73 22.83 -1.98 8.20
C GLY A 73 21.46 -1.97 8.85
N GLN A 74 20.79 -3.12 8.96
CA GLN A 74 19.39 -3.22 9.43
C GLN A 74 19.29 -4.37 10.41
N VAL A 75 18.78 -4.14 11.62
CA VAL A 75 18.51 -5.27 12.53
C VAL A 75 17.24 -5.97 12.07
N GLU A 76 17.41 -7.12 11.44
CA GLU A 76 16.33 -7.93 10.93
C GLU A 76 15.89 -9.00 11.93
N LEU A 77 14.83 -9.75 11.59
CA LEU A 77 14.34 -10.81 12.44
C LEU A 77 15.42 -11.89 12.69
N ASN A 78 15.75 -12.09 13.98
CA ASN A 78 16.84 -12.94 14.52
C ASN A 78 18.24 -12.31 14.57
N GLU A 79 18.36 -11.01 14.31
CA GLU A 79 19.58 -10.24 14.56
C GLU A 79 19.44 -9.42 15.85
N THR A 80 20.54 -9.22 16.56
CA THR A 80 20.66 -8.39 17.77
C THR A 80 21.53 -7.16 17.53
N CYS A 81 22.21 -7.10 16.39
CA CYS A 81 23.19 -6.09 16.03
C CYS A 81 23.41 -6.11 14.51
N ASP A 82 23.41 -4.96 13.84
CA ASP A 82 23.87 -4.83 12.45
C ASP A 82 24.48 -3.42 12.27
N PRO A 83 25.73 -3.28 11.78
CA PRO A 83 26.61 -4.29 11.15
C PRO A 83 27.33 -5.20 12.14
N ARG A 84 28.05 -6.20 11.63
CA ARG A 84 28.83 -7.17 12.44
C ARG A 84 29.68 -6.52 13.52
N GLU A 85 30.28 -5.38 13.22
CA GLU A 85 31.14 -4.65 14.16
C GLU A 85 30.36 -3.96 15.29
N SER A 86 29.03 -3.86 15.20
CA SER A 86 28.18 -3.35 16.27
C SER A 86 27.84 -4.40 17.33
N CYS A 87 28.14 -5.67 17.07
CA CYS A 87 27.90 -6.74 18.03
C CYS A 87 28.87 -6.65 19.22
N PRO A 88 28.44 -6.97 20.45
CA PRO A 88 29.32 -6.94 21.62
C PRO A 88 30.52 -7.89 21.47
N ASP A 89 31.73 -7.36 21.62
CA ASP A 89 32.98 -8.14 21.63
C ASP A 89 33.23 -8.85 22.97
N ASP A 90 32.76 -8.25 24.06
CA ASP A 90 32.86 -8.77 25.43
C ASP A 90 31.55 -8.49 26.18
N CYS A 91 31.21 -9.38 27.10
CA CYS A 91 30.00 -9.31 27.92
C CYS A 91 30.29 -8.98 29.39
N GLU A 92 31.56 -8.78 29.77
CA GLU A 92 31.95 -8.40 31.14
C GLU A 92 31.24 -7.11 31.59
N ASP A 93 30.39 -7.22 32.61
CA ASP A 93 29.69 -6.07 33.23
C ASP A 93 30.37 -5.53 34.50
N SER A 94 31.58 -6.05 34.81
CA SER A 94 32.35 -5.73 36.02
C SER A 94 31.64 -6.09 37.34
N ASN A 95 30.60 -6.93 37.29
CA ASN A 95 29.89 -7.43 38.45
C ASN A 95 30.37 -8.86 38.76
N ALA A 96 31.18 -9.01 39.80
CA ALA A 96 31.69 -10.33 40.18
C ALA A 96 30.58 -11.34 40.55
N CYS A 97 29.37 -10.86 40.83
CA CYS A 97 28.20 -11.68 41.15
C CYS A 97 27.33 -12.05 39.94
N THR A 98 27.82 -11.85 38.72
CA THR A 98 27.20 -12.35 37.50
C THR A 98 28.16 -13.28 36.77
N ILE A 99 27.59 -14.30 36.13
CA ILE A 99 28.30 -15.08 35.13
C ILE A 99 27.90 -14.51 33.78
N ASP A 100 28.88 -13.92 33.09
CA ASP A 100 28.71 -13.31 31.79
C ASP A 100 29.07 -14.29 30.68
N VAL A 101 28.09 -14.65 29.86
CA VAL A 101 28.25 -15.60 28.76
C VAL A 101 27.85 -14.96 27.46
N ARG A 102 28.78 -14.87 26.53
CA ARG A 102 28.48 -14.50 25.15
C ARG A 102 27.86 -15.68 24.40
N VAL A 103 26.66 -15.50 23.88
CA VAL A 103 25.92 -16.48 23.08
C VAL A 103 25.68 -15.93 21.67
N GLY A 104 25.35 -16.82 20.72
CA GLY A 104 25.19 -16.46 19.30
C GLY A 104 26.51 -16.45 18.51
N ALA A 105 26.45 -15.91 17.29
CA ALA A 105 27.54 -15.86 16.33
C ALA A 105 27.58 -14.52 15.58
N GLU A 106 28.76 -13.90 15.53
CA GLU A 106 28.99 -12.63 14.81
C GLU A 106 28.65 -12.70 13.32
N GLN A 107 28.77 -13.88 12.71
CA GLN A 107 28.50 -14.05 11.28
C GLN A 107 27.01 -14.00 10.95
N ASP A 108 26.18 -14.23 11.97
CA ASP A 108 24.73 -14.28 11.90
C ASP A 108 24.09 -13.08 12.61
N CYS A 109 24.90 -12.09 13.02
CA CYS A 109 24.46 -10.84 13.66
C CYS A 109 23.54 -11.04 14.87
N ASN A 110 23.68 -12.17 15.58
CA ASN A 110 22.79 -12.58 16.66
C ASN A 110 23.53 -12.77 17.99
N VAL A 111 24.65 -12.07 18.16
CA VAL A 111 25.44 -12.09 19.39
C VAL A 111 24.65 -11.42 20.51
N ALA A 112 24.45 -12.13 21.60
CA ALA A 112 23.82 -11.60 22.80
C ALA A 112 24.67 -11.90 24.04
N CYS A 113 24.60 -11.02 25.03
CA CYS A 113 25.19 -11.23 26.34
C CYS A 113 24.15 -11.82 27.27
N LEU A 114 24.30 -13.10 27.60
CA LEU A 114 23.52 -13.75 28.63
C LEU A 114 24.23 -13.58 29.96
N ARG A 115 23.56 -12.94 30.93
CA ARG A 115 24.07 -12.78 32.29
C ARG A 115 23.19 -13.54 33.25
N THR A 116 23.81 -14.23 34.19
CA THR A 116 23.10 -14.99 35.23
C THR A 116 23.66 -14.65 36.59
N VAL A 117 22.77 -14.32 37.53
CA VAL A 117 23.16 -13.95 38.88
C VAL A 117 23.68 -15.17 39.64
N ILE A 118 24.77 -14.99 40.39
CA ILE A 118 25.29 -15.96 41.34
C ILE A 118 24.52 -15.78 42.65
N ASP A 119 23.63 -16.74 42.95
CA ASP A 119 22.83 -16.77 44.19
C ASP A 119 23.36 -17.76 45.24
N GLU A 120 24.34 -18.60 44.88
CA GLU A 120 24.94 -19.58 45.78
C GLU A 120 26.17 -19.00 46.50
N CYS A 121 26.28 -19.23 47.81
CA CYS A 121 27.45 -18.84 48.59
C CYS A 121 28.64 -19.75 48.26
N ALA A 122 29.76 -19.19 47.80
CA ALA A 122 30.97 -19.95 47.52
C ALA A 122 32.24 -19.16 47.89
N ASP A 123 33.20 -19.85 48.51
CA ASP A 123 34.41 -19.18 48.99
C ASP A 123 35.41 -18.85 47.85
N ASN A 124 35.91 -17.61 47.83
CA ASN A 124 36.96 -17.08 46.94
C ASN A 124 36.53 -16.99 45.47
N ASP A 125 35.25 -16.81 45.20
CA ASP A 125 34.75 -16.49 43.86
C ASP A 125 34.64 -14.98 43.62
N GLY A 126 34.83 -14.16 44.67
CA GLY A 126 34.79 -12.70 44.60
C GLY A 126 33.37 -12.13 44.60
N CYS A 127 32.35 -12.98 44.73
CA CYS A 127 30.97 -12.58 44.91
C CYS A 127 30.52 -12.83 46.36
N CYS A 128 29.65 -11.95 46.89
CA CYS A 128 28.93 -12.24 48.12
C CYS A 128 27.43 -12.01 47.89
N PRO A 129 26.67 -13.06 47.56
CA PRO A 129 25.24 -12.98 47.28
C PRO A 129 24.40 -12.60 48.51
N ALA A 130 23.14 -12.25 48.25
CA ALA A 130 22.20 -11.96 49.32
C ALA A 130 21.90 -13.20 50.18
N GLY A 131 22.08 -13.08 51.50
CA GLY A 131 21.85 -14.17 52.45
C GLY A 131 23.09 -14.99 52.78
N CYS A 132 24.21 -14.74 52.10
CA CYS A 132 25.52 -15.24 52.48
C CYS A 132 26.10 -14.39 53.62
N ALA A 133 26.88 -15.02 54.49
CA ALA A 133 27.55 -14.38 55.60
C ALA A 133 29.04 -14.78 55.57
N PRO A 134 29.93 -14.03 56.26
CA PRO A 134 31.38 -14.28 56.22
C PRO A 134 31.85 -15.68 56.65
N ASN A 135 30.96 -16.48 57.26
CA ASN A 135 31.24 -17.85 57.69
C ASN A 135 30.73 -18.93 56.71
N SER A 136 29.90 -18.54 55.75
CA SER A 136 29.44 -19.40 54.65
C SER A 136 30.04 -19.02 53.30
N ASP A 137 30.63 -17.82 53.23
CA ASP A 137 31.21 -17.21 52.05
C ASP A 137 32.32 -16.26 52.50
N SER A 138 33.57 -16.55 52.11
CA SER A 138 34.73 -15.75 52.52
C SER A 138 34.82 -14.38 51.88
N ASP A 139 34.05 -14.10 50.83
CA ASP A 139 34.05 -12.82 50.11
C ASP A 139 33.07 -11.81 50.73
N CYS A 140 32.23 -12.24 51.68
CA CYS A 140 31.36 -11.35 52.44
C CYS A 140 32.10 -10.50 53.49
N SER A 141 31.77 -9.21 53.58
CA SER A 141 32.36 -8.29 54.56
C SER A 141 32.03 -8.70 56.00
N GLN A 142 33.06 -8.72 56.85
CA GLN A 142 32.92 -8.88 58.31
C GLN A 142 32.74 -7.55 59.04
N THR A 143 32.95 -6.43 58.36
CA THR A 143 33.05 -5.10 58.94
C THR A 143 31.89 -4.18 58.61
N CYS A 144 30.97 -4.62 57.74
CA CYS A 144 29.80 -3.87 57.34
C CYS A 144 29.02 -3.26 58.52
N GLY A 145 28.79 -1.95 58.42
CA GLY A 145 28.19 -1.09 59.44
C GLY A 145 29.21 -0.45 60.40
N ASN A 146 30.47 -0.31 60.00
CA ASN A 146 31.52 0.36 60.79
C ASN A 146 31.76 1.83 60.40
N ASP A 147 30.95 2.36 59.47
CA ASP A 147 31.02 3.69 58.86
C ASP A 147 32.28 3.95 58.01
N GLU A 148 33.01 2.92 57.58
CA GLU A 148 34.17 2.98 56.69
C GLU A 148 33.97 2.02 55.50
N ILE A 149 34.35 2.41 54.28
CA ILE A 149 34.26 1.50 53.12
C ILE A 149 35.52 0.62 53.09
N ASP A 150 35.38 -0.63 53.51
CA ASP A 150 36.45 -1.63 53.51
C ASP A 150 36.58 -2.38 52.16
N VAL A 151 37.62 -3.21 52.04
CA VAL A 151 37.81 -4.06 50.84
C VAL A 151 36.65 -5.04 50.73
N GLY A 152 35.97 -5.03 49.58
CA GLY A 152 34.79 -5.86 49.31
C GLY A 152 33.46 -5.14 49.57
N GLU A 153 33.50 -3.90 50.07
CA GLU A 153 32.32 -3.07 50.27
C GLU A 153 32.16 -2.01 49.17
N THR A 154 30.92 -1.74 48.81
CA THR A 154 30.51 -0.65 47.90
C THR A 154 29.83 0.49 48.66
N CYS A 155 29.38 0.25 49.88
CA CYS A 155 28.64 1.18 50.71
C CYS A 155 28.74 0.81 52.19
N ASP A 156 29.01 1.76 53.08
CA ASP A 156 28.90 1.58 54.54
C ASP A 156 28.36 2.88 55.14
N PRO A 157 27.38 2.87 56.06
CA PRO A 157 26.65 1.74 56.66
C PRO A 157 25.59 1.12 55.74
N PRO A 158 24.98 -0.04 56.06
CA PRO A 158 23.95 -0.70 55.24
C PRO A 158 22.83 0.20 54.70
N GLY A 159 22.48 1.25 55.45
CA GLY A 159 21.45 2.21 55.05
C GLY A 159 21.89 3.20 53.96
N SER A 160 23.19 3.33 53.69
CA SER A 160 23.74 4.15 52.60
C SER A 160 23.76 3.42 51.26
N CYS A 161 23.60 2.09 51.27
CA CYS A 161 23.53 1.28 50.06
C CYS A 161 22.28 1.61 49.22
N PRO A 162 22.40 1.62 47.88
CA PRO A 162 21.27 1.78 46.97
C PRO A 162 20.15 0.78 47.30
N GLN A 163 18.94 1.30 47.46
CA GLN A 163 17.74 0.49 47.70
C GLN A 163 17.16 -0.03 46.39
N ASP A 164 17.36 0.73 45.32
CA ASP A 164 16.92 0.47 43.96
C ASP A 164 18.07 0.82 43.00
N CYS A 165 18.09 0.18 41.84
CA CYS A 165 19.06 0.41 40.78
C CYS A 165 18.43 1.05 39.54
N ASP A 166 17.12 1.34 39.56
CA ASP A 166 16.41 2.06 38.50
C ASP A 166 17.13 3.37 38.12
N ASP A 167 17.68 3.41 36.91
CA ASP A 167 18.38 4.58 36.36
C ASP A 167 17.43 5.56 35.61
N GLY A 168 16.15 5.19 35.50
CA GLY A 168 15.10 5.94 34.83
C GLY A 168 15.15 5.86 33.31
N ASN A 169 15.92 4.94 32.74
CA ASN A 169 15.98 4.68 31.30
C ASN A 169 15.34 3.32 30.99
N ASP A 170 14.21 3.35 30.28
CA ASP A 170 13.46 2.12 29.93
C ASP A 170 14.28 1.20 28.99
N CYS A 171 15.31 1.73 28.32
CA CYS A 171 16.24 0.96 27.49
C CYS A 171 17.39 0.28 28.24
N THR A 172 17.31 0.21 29.56
CA THR A 172 18.29 -0.50 30.38
C THR A 172 17.59 -1.51 31.28
N GLU A 173 18.11 -2.73 31.30
CA GLU A 173 17.76 -3.71 32.32
C GLU A 173 18.63 -3.47 33.55
N ASP A 174 18.01 -2.96 34.61
CA ASP A 174 18.68 -2.67 35.86
C ASP A 174 18.77 -3.90 36.75
N LEU A 175 20.01 -4.32 37.00
CA LEU A 175 20.35 -5.46 37.81
C LEU A 175 20.98 -5.01 39.13
N ARG A 176 20.41 -5.50 40.23
CA ARG A 176 20.94 -5.32 41.58
C ARG A 176 21.50 -6.62 42.11
N THR A 177 22.80 -6.67 42.36
CA THR A 177 23.47 -7.82 43.01
C THR A 177 24.04 -7.45 44.38
N GLY A 178 24.44 -8.46 45.15
CA GLY A 178 24.93 -8.30 46.51
C GLY A 178 23.82 -7.98 47.52
N SER A 179 24.19 -7.48 48.70
CA SER A 179 23.22 -7.08 49.71
C SER A 179 23.68 -5.92 50.58
N ALA A 180 22.73 -5.08 50.98
CA ALA A 180 23.00 -3.99 51.92
C ALA A 180 23.49 -4.51 53.29
N ALA A 181 23.10 -5.73 53.68
CA ALA A 181 23.56 -6.36 54.92
C ALA A 181 25.04 -6.74 54.89
N ASN A 182 25.60 -6.93 53.70
CA ASN A 182 27.02 -7.20 53.46
C ASN A 182 27.75 -6.00 52.86
N CYS A 183 27.11 -4.83 52.80
CA CYS A 183 27.71 -3.57 52.34
C CYS A 183 28.26 -3.62 50.91
N ASN A 184 27.77 -4.53 50.07
CA ASN A 184 28.34 -4.84 48.74
C ASN A 184 27.31 -4.75 47.60
N VAL A 185 26.29 -3.91 47.75
CA VAL A 185 25.28 -3.70 46.69
C VAL A 185 25.98 -3.15 45.44
N VAL A 186 25.84 -3.84 44.33
CA VAL A 186 26.29 -3.38 43.01
C VAL A 186 25.05 -3.20 42.15
N CYS A 187 24.96 -2.04 41.49
CA CYS A 187 23.97 -1.77 40.45
C CYS A 187 24.67 -1.81 39.10
N THR A 188 24.17 -2.64 38.19
CA THR A 188 24.57 -2.62 36.78
C THR A 188 23.34 -2.36 35.92
N SER A 189 23.47 -1.47 34.93
CA SER A 189 22.41 -1.09 33.98
C SER A 189 22.83 -1.58 32.59
N ASN A 190 22.17 -2.63 32.09
CA ASN A 190 22.55 -3.27 30.83
C ASN A 190 21.68 -2.76 29.70
N ALA A 191 22.29 -2.27 28.61
CA ALA A 191 21.53 -1.79 27.47
C ALA A 191 20.70 -2.90 26.81
N ILE A 192 19.42 -2.63 26.60
CA ILE A 192 18.51 -3.42 25.76
C ILE A 192 18.76 -3.01 24.31
N ASN A 193 19.22 -3.96 23.50
CA ASN A 193 19.49 -3.74 22.06
C ASN A 193 18.50 -4.48 21.14
N ALA A 194 17.62 -5.30 21.72
CA ALA A 194 16.59 -6.00 20.97
C ALA A 194 15.40 -5.06 20.74
N CYS A 195 14.80 -5.13 19.56
CA CYS A 195 13.57 -4.44 19.22
C CYS A 195 12.39 -5.27 19.76
N ILE A 196 11.72 -4.82 20.82
CA ILE A 196 10.65 -5.56 21.49
C ILE A 196 9.45 -4.64 21.64
N ASP A 197 8.38 -4.98 20.93
CA ASP A 197 7.12 -4.23 21.01
C ASP A 197 6.59 -4.05 22.45
N ASP A 198 6.17 -2.83 22.76
CA ASP A 198 5.51 -2.39 24.00
C ASP A 198 6.38 -2.54 25.28
N ASP A 199 7.70 -2.53 25.15
CA ASP A 199 8.64 -2.53 26.29
C ASP A 199 9.03 -1.13 26.77
N GLY A 200 8.63 -0.09 26.03
CA GLY A 200 8.92 1.32 26.33
C GLY A 200 10.30 1.80 25.89
N CYS A 201 11.09 0.93 25.25
CA CYS A 201 12.42 1.23 24.73
C CYS A 201 12.40 1.35 23.20
N CYS A 202 13.19 2.29 22.67
CA CYS A 202 13.51 2.33 21.24
C CYS A 202 15.04 2.36 21.06
N PRO A 203 15.69 1.18 20.95
CA PRO A 203 17.11 1.09 20.73
C PRO A 203 17.51 1.69 19.38
N GLY A 204 18.73 2.23 19.28
CA GLY A 204 19.23 2.88 18.05
C GLY A 204 19.12 2.09 16.72
N PRO A 205 19.21 0.74 16.68
CA PRO A 205 18.99 -0.01 15.44
C PRO A 205 17.51 -0.26 15.10
N CYS A 206 16.60 -0.02 16.03
CA CYS A 206 15.17 -0.27 15.88
C CYS A 206 14.46 0.92 15.20
N ASP A 207 13.31 0.62 14.61
CA ASP A 207 12.46 1.59 13.91
C ASP A 207 10.99 1.25 14.16
N ALA A 208 10.07 2.11 13.73
CA ALA A 208 8.63 1.93 13.96
C ALA A 208 8.00 0.76 13.17
N ASN A 209 8.76 0.05 12.32
CA ASN A 209 8.32 -1.20 11.68
C ASN A 209 8.71 -2.44 12.48
N SER A 210 9.79 -2.34 13.27
CA SER A 210 10.39 -3.43 14.04
C SER A 210 10.12 -3.32 15.55
N ASP A 211 9.70 -2.14 16.01
CA ASP A 211 9.43 -1.83 17.41
C ASP A 211 8.29 -0.80 17.54
N SER A 212 7.22 -1.12 18.28
CA SER A 212 6.07 -0.22 18.48
C SER A 212 6.35 1.01 19.34
N ASP A 213 7.43 1.02 20.12
CA ASP A 213 7.84 2.15 20.95
C ASP A 213 8.70 3.17 20.18
N CYS A 214 9.19 2.78 18.99
CA CYS A 214 9.89 3.68 18.10
C CYS A 214 8.96 4.62 17.33
N SER A 215 9.36 5.89 17.23
CA SER A 215 8.69 6.87 16.37
C SER A 215 9.21 6.81 14.94
N SER A 216 8.31 6.92 13.97
CA SER A 216 8.70 6.99 12.55
C SER A 216 9.60 8.18 12.25
N THR A 217 10.64 7.95 11.45
CA THR A 217 11.72 8.88 11.13
C THR A 217 11.93 9.00 9.62
N CYS A 218 11.34 10.04 9.05
CA CYS A 218 11.50 10.36 7.65
C CYS A 218 12.97 10.61 7.23
N GLY A 219 13.37 9.97 6.13
CA GLY A 219 14.70 10.04 5.53
C GLY A 219 15.65 8.93 5.96
N ASN A 220 15.14 7.85 6.58
CA ASN A 220 15.93 6.67 6.97
C ASN A 220 15.89 5.54 5.92
N GLU A 221 15.36 5.82 4.73
CA GLU A 221 15.19 4.91 3.59
C GLU A 221 14.20 3.75 3.83
N LYS A 222 13.40 3.84 4.91
CA LYS A 222 12.36 2.88 5.26
C LYS A 222 11.00 3.58 5.24
N ILE A 223 9.97 2.91 4.74
CA ILE A 223 8.61 3.43 4.85
C ILE A 223 8.01 2.88 6.13
N GLU A 224 7.80 3.75 7.11
CA GLU A 224 7.28 3.43 8.44
C GLU A 224 5.78 3.76 8.59
N PRO A 225 5.11 3.32 9.68
CA PRO A 225 3.70 3.65 9.89
C PRO A 225 3.45 5.17 9.89
N GLY A 226 2.56 5.60 9.00
CA GLY A 226 2.20 7.01 8.81
C GLY A 226 2.96 7.71 7.68
N GLU A 227 3.93 7.03 7.07
CA GLU A 227 4.65 7.51 5.90
C GLU A 227 4.05 6.97 4.59
N THR A 228 4.19 7.75 3.52
CA THR A 228 3.75 7.43 2.16
C THR A 228 4.93 7.26 1.19
N CYS A 229 6.12 7.65 1.62
CA CYS A 229 7.34 7.74 0.83
C CYS A 229 8.53 7.94 1.75
N ASP A 230 9.68 7.35 1.46
CA ASP A 230 10.96 7.64 2.12
C ASP A 230 12.09 7.37 1.10
N PRO A 231 13.10 8.23 0.92
CA PRO A 231 13.37 9.53 1.58
C PRO A 231 12.45 10.68 1.13
N PRO A 232 12.50 11.88 1.77
CA PRO A 232 11.71 13.06 1.40
C PRO A 232 11.65 13.38 -0.09
N ASP A 233 12.71 13.03 -0.82
CA ASP A 233 12.82 13.30 -2.24
C ASP A 233 12.03 12.35 -3.14
N THR A 234 11.67 11.16 -2.66
CA THR A 234 10.79 10.22 -3.38
C THR A 234 9.31 10.58 -3.21
N CYS A 235 8.99 11.46 -2.26
CA CYS A 235 7.65 11.96 -2.07
C CYS A 235 7.18 12.86 -3.23
N PRO A 236 5.90 12.73 -3.66
CA PRO A 236 5.37 13.48 -4.79
C PRO A 236 5.49 14.99 -4.57
N ARG A 237 5.82 15.71 -5.65
CA ARG A 237 5.81 17.17 -5.69
C ARG A 237 4.41 17.67 -6.02
N VAL A 238 4.24 19.00 -6.10
CA VAL A 238 2.90 19.54 -6.40
C VAL A 238 2.58 19.27 -7.86
N GLU A 239 3.58 19.47 -8.72
CA GLU A 239 3.53 19.21 -10.15
C GLU A 239 3.34 17.74 -10.54
N ASP A 240 3.57 16.79 -9.61
CA ASP A 240 3.39 15.36 -9.87
C ASP A 240 1.96 14.88 -9.56
N CYS A 241 1.10 15.75 -9.02
CA CYS A 241 -0.27 15.39 -8.62
C CYS A 241 -1.33 15.63 -9.69
N ASP A 242 -0.97 16.33 -10.76
CA ASP A 242 -1.84 16.54 -11.92
C ASP A 242 -2.14 15.20 -12.59
N ASP A 243 -3.41 14.82 -12.67
CA ASP A 243 -3.84 13.57 -13.30
C ASP A 243 -4.32 13.74 -14.76
N ASP A 244 -4.02 14.90 -15.36
CA ASP A 244 -4.42 15.31 -16.71
C ASP A 244 -5.96 15.28 -16.90
N LEU A 245 -6.75 15.35 -15.82
CA LEU A 245 -8.20 15.53 -15.88
C LEU A 245 -8.57 16.95 -15.49
N ASP A 246 -9.14 17.71 -16.42
CA ASP A 246 -9.48 19.12 -16.17
C ASP A 246 -10.49 19.29 -15.02
N CYS A 247 -11.34 18.30 -14.76
CA CYS A 247 -12.37 18.33 -13.72
C CYS A 247 -11.96 17.80 -12.33
N THR A 248 -10.67 17.85 -12.01
CA THR A 248 -10.15 17.55 -10.68
C THR A 248 -9.32 18.72 -10.15
N ASN A 249 -9.57 19.07 -8.88
CA ASN A 249 -8.66 19.92 -8.14
C ASN A 249 -7.54 19.04 -7.60
N ASP A 250 -6.37 19.13 -8.23
CA ASP A 250 -5.22 18.35 -7.85
C ASP A 250 -4.31 19.11 -6.90
N PHE A 251 -4.11 18.56 -5.71
CA PHE A 251 -3.22 19.16 -4.74
C PHE A 251 -2.53 18.12 -3.86
N ARG A 252 -1.30 18.44 -3.48
CA ARG A 252 -0.55 17.65 -2.52
C ARG A 252 -0.95 18.02 -1.10
N ILE A 253 -1.39 17.03 -0.33
CA ILE A 253 -1.52 17.14 1.13
C ILE A 253 -0.35 16.47 1.84
N GLY A 254 -0.18 16.79 3.12
CA GLY A 254 0.97 16.32 3.90
C GLY A 254 2.26 17.10 3.59
N SER A 255 3.39 16.57 4.05
CA SER A 255 4.70 17.20 3.96
C SER A 255 5.74 16.20 3.48
N ARG A 256 6.52 16.59 2.47
CA ARG A 256 7.68 15.81 2.00
C ARG A 256 8.74 15.64 3.11
N ILE A 257 8.88 16.64 3.98
CA ILE A 257 9.83 16.61 5.11
C ILE A 257 9.41 15.61 6.19
N ASN A 258 8.11 15.29 6.28
CA ASN A 258 7.57 14.32 7.24
C ASN A 258 7.14 13.02 6.54
N CYS A 259 7.62 12.78 5.31
CA CYS A 259 7.38 11.55 4.56
C CYS A 259 5.91 11.14 4.41
N ASN A 260 4.96 12.07 4.55
CA ASN A 260 3.52 11.79 4.51
C ASN A 260 2.80 12.56 3.40
N ALA A 261 3.57 13.03 2.42
CA ALA A 261 3.07 13.73 1.25
C ALA A 261 2.35 12.75 0.31
N ARG A 262 1.12 13.09 -0.07
CA ARG A 262 0.32 12.34 -1.05
C ARG A 262 -0.53 13.26 -1.90
N CYS A 263 -0.83 12.82 -3.11
CA CYS A 263 -1.75 13.51 -4.00
C CYS A 263 -3.20 13.22 -3.61
N VAL A 264 -4.02 14.27 -3.71
CA VAL A 264 -5.47 14.20 -3.58
C VAL A 264 -6.03 14.95 -4.77
N ASN A 265 -6.94 14.27 -5.47
CA ASN A 265 -7.58 14.75 -6.67
C ASN A 265 -9.06 14.88 -6.31
N ASP A 266 -9.48 16.10 -5.97
CA ASP A 266 -10.85 16.37 -5.52
C ASP A 266 -11.72 16.70 -6.74
N PRO A 267 -12.76 15.90 -7.05
CA PRO A 267 -13.58 16.14 -8.23
C PRO A 267 -14.33 17.47 -8.12
N ILE A 268 -14.25 18.26 -9.19
CA ILE A 268 -15.04 19.47 -9.36
C ILE A 268 -16.48 19.06 -9.67
N SER A 269 -17.43 19.64 -8.95
CA SER A 269 -18.86 19.34 -9.09
C SER A 269 -19.74 20.59 -9.20
N GLN A 270 -19.14 21.77 -9.07
CA GLN A 270 -19.81 23.05 -9.23
C GLN A 270 -19.38 23.65 -10.56
N CYS A 271 -20.32 24.28 -11.25
CA CYS A 271 -20.05 25.04 -12.45
C CYS A 271 -19.28 26.33 -12.08
N ASP A 272 -18.24 26.66 -12.82
CA ASP A 272 -17.55 27.97 -12.72
C ASP A 272 -17.88 28.80 -13.98
N ASP A 273 -17.66 30.12 -13.97
CA ASP A 273 -17.84 30.99 -15.15
C ASP A 273 -16.51 31.31 -15.88
N GLY A 274 -15.44 30.61 -15.48
CA GLY A 274 -14.11 30.66 -16.09
C GLY A 274 -13.95 29.72 -17.28
N ASP A 275 -12.96 30.00 -18.13
CA ASP A 275 -12.50 29.15 -19.24
C ASP A 275 -11.32 28.32 -18.70
N ASP A 276 -11.65 27.29 -17.91
CA ASP A 276 -10.72 26.43 -17.15
C ASP A 276 -10.64 24.99 -17.66
N GLY A 277 -11.40 24.65 -18.70
CA GLY A 277 -11.41 23.35 -19.37
C GLY A 277 -12.29 22.30 -18.68
N CYS A 278 -12.89 22.59 -17.52
CA CYS A 278 -13.71 21.61 -16.81
C CYS A 278 -15.21 21.76 -17.12
N CYS A 279 -15.84 20.70 -17.63
CA CYS A 279 -17.30 20.57 -17.58
C CYS A 279 -17.78 19.50 -16.57
N PRO A 280 -18.10 19.86 -15.31
CA PRO A 280 -18.26 18.88 -14.23
C PRO A 280 -19.59 18.13 -14.27
N ASN A 281 -20.64 18.70 -14.89
CA ASN A 281 -21.89 18.00 -15.15
C ASN A 281 -22.74 18.68 -16.25
N PRO A 282 -23.68 17.97 -16.89
CA PRO A 282 -24.54 18.52 -17.95
C PRO A 282 -25.45 19.69 -17.51
N GLY A 283 -25.64 19.91 -16.20
CA GLY A 283 -26.44 21.00 -15.66
C GLY A 283 -25.72 22.35 -15.65
N CYS A 284 -24.44 22.39 -16.03
CA CYS A 284 -23.60 23.59 -16.09
C CYS A 284 -23.70 24.36 -17.41
N PHE A 285 -24.51 23.86 -18.35
CA PHE A 285 -24.77 24.50 -19.63
C PHE A 285 -25.21 25.96 -19.49
N GLY A 286 -24.51 26.87 -20.18
CA GLY A 286 -24.79 28.31 -20.18
C GLY A 286 -24.40 29.05 -18.88
N ILE A 287 -23.76 28.36 -17.95
CA ILE A 287 -23.09 28.95 -16.77
C ILE A 287 -21.59 28.86 -16.97
N ASP A 288 -21.13 27.69 -17.40
CA ASP A 288 -19.73 27.34 -17.58
C ASP A 288 -19.36 27.36 -19.07
N PRO A 289 -18.42 28.23 -19.51
CA PRO A 289 -17.97 28.33 -20.90
C PRO A 289 -17.40 27.04 -21.48
N ASP A 290 -16.83 26.18 -20.64
CA ASP A 290 -16.31 24.87 -21.04
C ASP A 290 -17.42 23.81 -21.13
N CYS A 291 -18.54 24.06 -20.45
CA CYS A 291 -19.82 23.38 -20.70
C CYS A 291 -20.62 24.08 -21.80
N ASP A 292 -20.03 24.18 -22.97
CA ASP A 292 -20.82 24.33 -24.17
C ASP A 292 -21.67 23.04 -24.36
N ALA A 293 -22.68 23.09 -25.21
CA ALA A 293 -23.41 21.92 -25.71
C ALA A 293 -22.45 20.82 -26.20
N SER A 294 -21.22 21.20 -26.51
CA SER A 294 -20.05 20.45 -26.95
C SER A 294 -19.16 19.94 -25.80
N GLY A 295 -19.74 19.08 -24.95
CA GLY A 295 -18.91 18.13 -24.20
C GLY A 295 -18.25 17.15 -25.18
N GLY A 296 -17.04 17.46 -25.64
CA GLY A 296 -16.12 16.53 -26.34
C GLY A 296 -16.51 16.02 -27.74
N ASP A 297 -17.79 16.04 -28.12
CA ASP A 297 -18.25 15.46 -29.39
C ASP A 297 -18.73 16.50 -30.42
N CYS A 298 -19.43 17.59 -30.06
CA CYS A 298 -19.84 18.59 -31.07
C CYS A 298 -18.67 19.51 -31.46
N ASN A 299 -18.06 19.26 -32.61
CA ASN A 299 -16.85 19.95 -33.08
C ASN A 299 -17.16 21.20 -33.93
N ASN A 300 -18.44 21.57 -34.07
CA ASN A 300 -18.97 22.67 -34.87
C ASN A 300 -18.58 22.58 -36.37
N ASP A 301 -18.39 21.36 -36.89
CA ASP A 301 -18.08 21.09 -38.29
C ASP A 301 -19.33 20.94 -39.19
N MET A 302 -20.52 21.08 -38.60
CA MET A 302 -21.82 21.01 -39.26
C MET A 302 -22.15 19.61 -39.83
N VAL A 303 -21.64 18.56 -39.18
CA VAL A 303 -21.96 17.16 -39.47
C VAL A 303 -22.45 16.50 -38.18
N CYS A 304 -23.67 15.96 -38.19
CA CYS A 304 -24.20 15.24 -37.02
C CYS A 304 -23.61 13.83 -36.93
N ASP A 305 -22.53 13.65 -36.15
CA ASP A 305 -21.81 12.38 -35.99
C ASP A 305 -22.55 11.40 -35.05
N PHE A 306 -23.60 10.75 -35.56
CA PHE A 306 -24.34 9.74 -34.79
C PHE A 306 -23.50 8.50 -34.46
N PRO A 307 -23.63 7.93 -33.24
CA PRO A 307 -24.58 8.26 -32.18
C PRO A 307 -24.11 9.34 -31.19
N ASP A 308 -22.89 9.84 -31.37
CA ASP A 308 -22.14 10.63 -30.40
C ASP A 308 -22.66 12.08 -30.35
N GLU A 309 -23.17 12.59 -31.47
CA GLU A 309 -23.91 13.85 -31.55
C GLU A 309 -25.41 13.60 -31.72
N GLN A 310 -26.23 14.22 -30.86
CA GLN A 310 -27.69 14.15 -30.93
C GLN A 310 -28.27 15.56 -31.15
N PRO A 311 -29.40 15.73 -31.86
CA PRO A 311 -29.99 17.06 -32.11
C PRO A 311 -30.35 17.83 -30.84
N GLU A 312 -30.61 17.12 -29.74
CA GLU A 312 -30.94 17.70 -28.45
C GLU A 312 -29.70 18.18 -27.66
N THR A 313 -28.51 17.63 -27.98
CA THR A 313 -27.26 17.89 -27.27
C THR A 313 -26.25 18.67 -28.10
N CYS A 314 -26.27 18.57 -29.43
CA CYS A 314 -25.38 19.23 -30.39
C CYS A 314 -26.19 20.02 -31.45
N PRO A 315 -26.99 21.03 -31.06
CA PRO A 315 -27.93 21.68 -31.99
C PRO A 315 -27.24 22.52 -33.07
N ASP A 316 -25.97 22.90 -32.89
CA ASP A 316 -25.21 23.65 -33.89
C ASP A 316 -24.67 22.73 -35.01
N ASP A 317 -24.29 21.48 -34.70
CA ASP A 317 -23.86 20.46 -35.67
C ASP A 317 -25.03 19.69 -36.29
N CYS A 318 -26.05 19.39 -35.49
CA CYS A 318 -27.24 18.64 -35.87
C CYS A 318 -28.44 19.55 -36.20
N PHE A 319 -28.20 20.81 -36.59
CA PHE A 319 -29.26 21.76 -36.91
C PHE A 319 -30.08 21.30 -38.13
N GLY A 320 -31.27 20.76 -37.89
CA GLY A 320 -32.20 20.29 -38.93
C GLY A 320 -32.61 18.82 -38.77
N CYS A 321 -31.70 17.99 -38.25
CA CYS A 321 -31.95 16.55 -38.06
C CYS A 321 -32.97 16.21 -36.98
N GLY A 322 -33.83 15.23 -37.28
CA GLY A 322 -34.92 14.72 -36.47
C GLY A 322 -36.29 15.35 -36.72
N ASP A 323 -36.43 16.20 -37.75
CA ASP A 323 -37.70 16.87 -38.07
C ASP A 323 -38.58 16.06 -39.05
N GLY A 324 -38.02 14.98 -39.60
CA GLY A 324 -38.68 14.04 -40.52
C GLY A 324 -38.57 14.42 -42.01
N TYR A 325 -37.84 15.48 -42.35
CA TYR A 325 -37.55 15.93 -43.71
C TYR A 325 -36.05 15.87 -43.98
N CYS A 326 -35.66 15.65 -45.24
CA CYS A 326 -34.26 15.67 -45.67
C CYS A 326 -34.06 16.93 -46.53
N ASP A 327 -33.63 18.02 -45.89
CA ASP A 327 -33.56 19.36 -46.47
C ASP A 327 -32.22 19.58 -47.23
N ASP A 328 -32.25 19.32 -48.54
CA ASP A 328 -31.07 19.40 -49.42
C ASP A 328 -30.65 20.82 -49.83
N ASN A 329 -31.46 21.85 -49.50
CA ASN A 329 -31.21 23.23 -49.92
C ASN A 329 -31.88 24.28 -49.02
N PHE A 330 -31.06 24.97 -48.22
CA PHE A 330 -31.41 26.33 -47.79
C PHE A 330 -30.57 27.38 -48.52
N SER A 331 -31.26 28.18 -49.34
CA SER A 331 -30.71 29.38 -49.98
C SER A 331 -30.45 30.48 -48.94
N GLY A 332 -29.43 30.30 -48.10
CA GLY A 332 -29.17 31.18 -46.96
C GLY A 332 -27.82 31.02 -46.29
N GLY A 333 -26.79 30.56 -47.00
CA GLY A 333 -25.38 30.75 -46.63
C GLY A 333 -24.99 30.30 -45.22
N GLY A 334 -24.79 29.00 -45.03
CA GLY A 334 -24.07 28.51 -43.85
C GLY A 334 -24.13 27.00 -43.64
N THR A 335 -25.29 26.37 -43.80
CA THR A 335 -25.50 24.97 -43.39
C THR A 335 -25.21 23.99 -44.52
N ALA A 336 -24.58 22.86 -44.19
CA ALA A 336 -24.46 21.73 -45.10
C ALA A 336 -25.86 21.14 -45.35
N ALA A 337 -26.18 20.86 -46.61
CA ALA A 337 -27.40 20.15 -47.00
C ALA A 337 -27.50 18.79 -46.28
N GLU A 338 -28.68 18.46 -45.78
CA GLU A 338 -28.92 17.15 -45.15
C GLU A 338 -28.79 16.04 -46.19
N ASN A 339 -28.11 14.96 -45.81
CA ASN A 339 -27.90 13.79 -46.63
C ASN A 339 -27.72 12.55 -45.73
N ALA A 340 -27.66 11.38 -46.36
CA ALA A 340 -27.52 10.10 -45.67
C ALA A 340 -26.25 9.95 -44.78
N ILE A 341 -25.29 10.87 -44.88
CA ILE A 341 -24.04 10.85 -44.11
C ILE A 341 -24.12 11.78 -42.89
N ASN A 342 -24.64 13.00 -43.05
CA ASN A 342 -24.72 13.99 -41.95
C ASN A 342 -26.09 14.05 -41.26
N CYS A 343 -27.13 13.39 -41.81
CA CYS A 343 -28.47 13.36 -41.24
C CYS A 343 -29.22 12.04 -41.54
N PRO A 344 -28.67 10.90 -41.11
CA PRO A 344 -29.21 9.58 -41.46
C PRO A 344 -30.62 9.33 -40.90
N GLU A 345 -30.97 9.88 -39.74
CA GLU A 345 -32.32 9.71 -39.17
C GLU A 345 -33.41 10.14 -40.15
N ASP A 346 -33.29 11.31 -40.77
CA ASP A 346 -34.28 11.81 -41.71
C ASP A 346 -34.04 11.31 -43.15
N CYS A 347 -32.77 11.23 -43.57
CA CYS A 347 -32.40 10.87 -44.94
C CYS A 347 -32.22 9.35 -45.19
N LEU A 348 -32.23 8.49 -44.15
CA LEU A 348 -32.24 7.01 -44.32
C LEU A 348 -33.57 6.37 -43.96
N THR A 349 -34.39 6.98 -43.09
CA THR A 349 -35.62 6.33 -42.59
C THR A 349 -36.90 6.83 -43.25
N SER A 350 -36.89 8.00 -43.92
CA SER A 350 -38.13 8.68 -44.30
C SER A 350 -38.32 9.04 -45.78
N ASN A 351 -37.29 9.27 -46.61
CA ASN A 351 -37.52 9.71 -47.99
C ASN A 351 -36.28 9.47 -48.90
N PRO A 352 -36.40 9.04 -50.17
CA PRO A 352 -35.28 8.67 -51.02
C PRO A 352 -34.60 9.84 -51.76
N CYS A 353 -34.79 11.09 -51.32
CA CYS A 353 -34.15 12.25 -51.95
C CYS A 353 -32.61 12.19 -51.82
N GLY A 354 -31.89 12.62 -52.86
CA GLY A 354 -30.43 12.73 -52.94
C GLY A 354 -29.72 11.59 -53.69
N ASP A 355 -30.44 10.65 -54.29
CA ASP A 355 -29.86 9.55 -55.08
C ASP A 355 -29.71 9.88 -56.59
N GLY A 356 -30.25 11.04 -56.99
CA GLY A 356 -30.21 11.55 -58.36
C GLY A 356 -31.21 10.89 -59.31
N TYR A 357 -32.17 10.12 -58.79
CA TYR A 357 -33.24 9.47 -59.55
C TYR A 357 -34.62 9.76 -58.94
N CYS A 358 -35.43 10.59 -59.60
CA CYS A 358 -36.81 10.81 -59.19
C CYS A 358 -37.69 9.54 -59.19
N ASN A 359 -37.94 8.94 -58.02
CA ASN A 359 -38.82 7.78 -57.87
C ASN A 359 -40.28 8.19 -57.65
N ILE A 360 -41.09 8.20 -58.71
CA ILE A 360 -42.50 8.66 -58.73
C ILE A 360 -43.47 7.99 -57.74
N LEU A 361 -43.07 6.90 -57.07
CA LEU A 361 -43.89 6.28 -56.03
C LEU A 361 -43.79 7.02 -54.69
N ASN A 362 -42.69 7.76 -54.46
CA ASN A 362 -42.36 8.38 -53.18
C ASN A 362 -41.73 9.78 -53.31
N GLU A 363 -41.33 10.19 -54.51
CA GLU A 363 -40.64 11.46 -54.80
C GLU A 363 -41.39 12.25 -55.88
N ASN A 364 -41.41 13.56 -55.73
CA ASN A 364 -41.98 14.56 -56.63
C ASN A 364 -41.27 15.91 -56.43
N ILE A 365 -41.55 16.86 -57.33
CA ILE A 365 -40.92 18.19 -57.31
C ILE A 365 -41.19 19.00 -56.03
N GLU A 366 -42.22 18.67 -55.25
CA GLU A 366 -42.50 19.37 -53.98
C GLU A 366 -41.78 18.75 -52.78
N ASN A 367 -41.38 17.47 -52.83
CA ASN A 367 -40.71 16.79 -51.71
C ASN A 367 -39.25 16.39 -51.95
N CYS A 368 -38.80 16.29 -53.21
CA CYS A 368 -37.41 16.02 -53.60
C CYS A 368 -37.07 16.83 -54.88
N PRO A 369 -37.09 18.17 -54.84
CA PRO A 369 -36.95 19.02 -56.04
C PRO A 369 -35.62 18.84 -56.78
N ALA A 370 -34.52 18.53 -56.07
CA ALA A 370 -33.22 18.34 -56.71
C ALA A 370 -33.14 17.04 -57.53
N ASP A 371 -33.75 15.96 -57.05
CA ASP A 371 -33.80 14.67 -57.76
C ASP A 371 -34.90 14.64 -58.83
N CYS A 372 -35.98 15.41 -58.63
CA CYS A 372 -37.17 15.49 -59.49
C CYS A 372 -37.28 16.81 -60.28
N SER A 373 -36.16 17.45 -60.63
CA SER A 373 -36.11 18.72 -61.38
C SER A 373 -36.65 18.59 -62.83
N CYS A 374 -37.96 18.41 -63.01
CA CYS A 374 -38.65 18.54 -64.30
C CYS A 374 -39.13 19.98 -64.47
N ASP A 375 -38.69 20.71 -65.52
CA ASP A 375 -39.22 21.99 -66.09
C ASP A 375 -38.13 22.74 -66.90
N ASP A 376 -37.00 22.11 -67.25
CA ASP A 376 -35.94 22.77 -68.03
C ASP A 376 -36.21 22.77 -69.56
N GLY A 377 -37.24 22.01 -69.98
CA GLY A 377 -37.68 21.88 -71.36
C GLY A 377 -36.81 20.97 -72.23
N VAL A 378 -35.90 20.17 -71.65
CA VAL A 378 -34.94 19.32 -72.37
C VAL A 378 -34.87 17.92 -71.74
N CYS A 379 -35.58 16.94 -72.31
CA CYS A 379 -35.46 15.53 -71.94
C CYS A 379 -34.01 15.02 -72.11
N ASP A 380 -33.24 14.91 -71.02
CA ASP A 380 -31.82 14.55 -71.03
C ASP A 380 -31.58 13.03 -70.80
N GLU A 381 -30.32 12.57 -70.80
CA GLU A 381 -30.01 11.12 -70.68
C GLU A 381 -30.36 10.51 -69.31
N VAL A 382 -30.65 11.35 -68.30
CA VAL A 382 -31.09 10.93 -66.98
C VAL A 382 -32.61 10.77 -66.99
N GLU A 383 -33.34 11.73 -67.56
CA GLU A 383 -34.80 11.74 -67.68
C GLU A 383 -35.34 10.73 -68.72
N SER A 384 -34.54 10.42 -69.74
CA SER A 384 -34.93 9.51 -70.84
C SER A 384 -35.01 8.02 -70.45
N LYS A 385 -34.62 7.64 -69.23
CA LYS A 385 -34.60 6.22 -68.79
C LYS A 385 -35.93 5.73 -68.22
N ASP A 386 -36.77 6.63 -67.73
CA ASP A 386 -38.14 6.33 -67.34
C ASP A 386 -39.05 7.53 -67.69
N PRO A 387 -39.70 7.56 -68.87
CA PRO A 387 -40.56 8.68 -69.28
C PRO A 387 -41.73 8.98 -68.34
N ALA A 388 -41.98 8.13 -67.33
CA ALA A 388 -42.97 8.35 -66.30
C ALA A 388 -42.49 9.31 -65.18
N SER A 389 -41.18 9.58 -65.06
CA SER A 389 -40.62 10.44 -64.00
C SER A 389 -40.68 11.94 -64.29
N CYS A 390 -40.67 12.37 -65.55
CA CYS A 390 -40.88 13.77 -65.97
C CYS A 390 -41.74 13.84 -67.25
N PRO A 391 -43.06 13.57 -67.18
CA PRO A 391 -43.92 13.57 -68.36
C PRO A 391 -44.00 14.95 -69.02
N GLU A 392 -43.95 16.06 -68.27
CA GLU A 392 -43.98 17.42 -68.83
C GLU A 392 -42.85 17.71 -69.83
N ASP A 393 -41.63 17.19 -69.63
CA ASP A 393 -40.47 17.45 -70.52
C ASP A 393 -40.29 16.38 -71.62
N CYS A 394 -40.78 15.15 -71.39
CA CYS A 394 -40.56 14.00 -72.29
C CYS A 394 -41.81 13.53 -73.07
N GLU A 395 -42.99 14.15 -72.91
CA GLU A 395 -44.24 13.72 -73.60
C GLU A 395 -44.26 13.94 -75.13
N ASP A 396 -43.25 14.59 -75.73
CA ASP A 396 -43.27 14.91 -77.18
C ASP A 396 -41.97 14.59 -77.97
N VAL A 397 -41.03 13.83 -77.42
CA VAL A 397 -39.81 13.43 -78.17
C VAL A 397 -40.03 12.15 -79.00
N PRO A 398 -39.99 12.20 -80.35
CA PRO A 398 -40.09 10.99 -81.17
C PRO A 398 -38.79 10.19 -81.07
N PHE A 399 -38.86 8.97 -80.54
CA PHE A 399 -37.78 7.99 -80.57
C PHE A 399 -37.11 7.92 -81.96
N PRO A 400 -35.78 8.12 -82.09
CA PRO A 400 -35.06 7.71 -83.29
C PRO A 400 -34.88 6.17 -83.30
N PRO A 401 -34.93 5.51 -84.47
CA PRO A 401 -34.80 4.07 -84.53
C PRO A 401 -33.33 3.64 -84.43
N GLY A 402 -33.06 2.73 -83.49
CA GLY A 402 -32.02 1.69 -83.56
C GLY A 402 -30.58 2.11 -83.30
#